data_AF-A0A935RPC3-F1
#
_entry.id   AF-A0A935RPC3-F1
#
_cell.length_a   1.000
_cell.length_b   1.000
_cell.length_c   1.000
_cell.angle_alpha   90.00
_cell.angle_beta   90.00
_cell.angle_gamma   90.00
#
_symmetry.space_group_name_H-M   'P 1'
#
loop_
_entity.id
_entity.type
_entity.pdbx_description
1 polymer ?
#
loop_
_entity_poly.entity_id
_entity_poly.type
_entity_poly.pdbx_seq_one_letter_code
_entity_poly.pdbx_strand_id
1 'polypeptide(L)'
;MRRRATRPNVFRGLKRFGVYSTDWKFILIPTGIAYLVPFVLGLWVGYVPLGFPLGLLVFLILLGVFNYLRLSKPAYWLSQKFDAEIDRWAAFRPPLRGDLKPTVWKAPNRK
;
A
#
# COMPACT_ATOMS: atom_id res chain seq x y z
N MET A 1 -23.34 32.60 12.37
CA MET A 1 -22.63 31.44 12.97
C MET A 1 -21.15 31.51 12.63
N ARG A 2 -20.25 31.59 13.62
CA ARG A 2 -18.79 31.65 13.41
C ARG A 2 -18.28 30.27 12.99
N ARG A 3 -17.63 30.15 11.83
CA ARG A 3 -17.09 28.88 11.32
C ARG A 3 -16.01 28.39 12.30
N ARG A 4 -16.23 27.26 12.98
CA ARG A 4 -15.18 26.62 13.80
C ARG A 4 -14.07 26.16 12.85
N ALA A 5 -12.82 26.29 13.29
CA ALA A 5 -11.69 25.72 12.56
C ALA A 5 -11.92 24.21 12.43
N THR A 6 -12.21 23.75 11.22
CA THR A 6 -12.15 22.33 10.91
C THR A 6 -10.71 21.92 11.11
N ARG A 7 -10.40 21.16 12.18
CA ARG A 7 -9.08 20.53 12.27
C ARG A 7 -8.93 19.73 10.98
N PRO A 8 -7.90 19.98 10.15
CA PRO A 8 -7.67 19.12 8.99
C PRO A 8 -7.60 17.72 9.58
N ASN A 9 -8.55 16.85 9.22
CA ASN A 9 -8.62 15.52 9.80
C ASN A 9 -7.26 14.90 9.58
N VAL A 10 -6.52 14.75 10.68
CA VAL A 10 -5.18 14.18 10.73
C VAL A 10 -5.36 12.68 10.59
N PHE A 11 -5.89 12.25 9.44
CA PHE A 11 -5.68 10.90 8.96
C PHE A 11 -4.22 10.81 8.51
N ARG A 12 -3.30 10.99 9.47
CA ARG A 12 -1.93 10.53 9.31
C ARG A 12 -2.08 9.03 9.09
N GLY A 13 -1.80 8.57 7.87
CA GLY A 13 -1.91 7.16 7.53
C GLY A 13 -1.20 6.34 8.60
N LEU A 14 -1.96 5.50 9.32
CA LEU A 14 -1.41 4.66 10.36
C LEU A 14 -0.39 3.72 9.73
N LYS A 15 0.88 3.87 10.15
CA LYS A 15 1.94 2.92 9.86
C LYS A 15 1.93 1.84 10.94
N ARG A 16 1.87 0.58 10.54
CA ARG A 16 2.11 -0.58 11.42
C ARG A 16 3.44 -1.18 11.00
N PHE A 17 4.37 -1.33 11.95
CA PHE A 17 5.73 -1.81 11.68
C PHE A 17 6.42 -1.07 10.52
N GLY A 18 6.26 0.27 10.48
CA GLY A 18 6.80 1.15 9.44
C GLY A 18 6.09 1.09 8.08
N VAL A 19 5.10 0.21 7.90
CA VAL A 19 4.34 0.03 6.65
C VAL A 19 2.96 0.66 6.74
N TYR A 20 2.59 1.49 5.75
CA TYR A 20 1.24 2.05 5.63
C TYR A 20 0.18 0.96 5.44
N SER A 21 -0.99 1.11 6.07
CA SER A 21 -2.10 0.14 5.98
C SER A 21 -2.45 -0.29 4.55
N THR A 22 -2.32 0.62 3.58
CA THR A 22 -2.63 0.43 2.15
C THR A 22 -1.70 -0.55 1.44
N ASP A 23 -0.53 -0.78 2.01
CA ASP A 23 0.55 -1.52 1.35
C ASP A 23 0.82 -2.88 1.96
N TRP A 24 0.11 -3.22 3.03
CA TRP A 24 0.13 -4.55 3.62
C TRP A 24 -0.27 -5.64 2.62
N LYS A 25 -1.12 -5.33 1.64
CA LYS A 25 -1.46 -6.26 0.55
C LYS A 25 -0.22 -6.75 -0.21
N PHE A 26 0.79 -5.91 -0.39
CA PHE A 26 2.03 -6.26 -1.11
C PHE A 26 3.00 -7.11 -0.28
N ILE A 27 2.74 -7.26 1.02
CA ILE A 27 3.47 -8.17 1.91
C ILE A 27 2.67 -9.47 2.07
N LEU A 28 1.40 -9.35 2.45
CA LEU A 28 0.54 -10.47 2.80
C LEU A 28 0.20 -11.38 1.62
N ILE A 29 -0.04 -10.83 0.42
CA ILE A 29 -0.39 -11.65 -0.75
C ILE A 29 0.82 -12.52 -1.16
N PRO A 30 2.04 -11.98 -1.39
CA PRO A 30 3.19 -12.83 -1.71
C PRO A 30 3.54 -13.82 -0.60
N THR A 31 3.44 -13.42 0.67
CA THR A 31 3.62 -14.34 1.80
C THR A 31 2.60 -15.49 1.77
N GLY A 32 1.33 -15.19 1.50
CA GLY A 32 0.28 -16.19 1.38
C GLY A 32 0.55 -17.16 0.22
N ILE A 33 1.00 -16.66 -0.92
CA ILE A 33 1.39 -17.50 -2.08
C ILE A 33 2.57 -18.41 -1.69
N ALA A 34 3.62 -17.86 -1.09
CA ALA A 34 4.80 -18.62 -0.67
C ALA A 34 4.47 -19.68 0.39
N TYR A 35 3.45 -19.44 1.21
CA TYR A 35 2.94 -20.40 2.17
C TYR A 35 2.09 -21.50 1.52
N LEU A 36 1.18 -21.14 0.62
CA LEU A 36 0.21 -22.07 0.04
C LEU A 36 0.79 -22.93 -1.09
N VAL A 37 1.65 -22.38 -1.94
CA VAL A 37 2.18 -23.11 -3.12
C VAL A 37 2.89 -24.41 -2.73
N PRO A 38 3.81 -24.44 -1.75
CA PRO A 38 4.45 -25.68 -1.34
C PRO A 38 3.47 -26.67 -0.71
N PHE A 39 2.43 -26.18 -0.04
CA PHE A 39 1.39 -27.02 0.53
C PHE A 39 0.56 -27.71 -0.56
N VAL A 40 0.14 -26.96 -1.58
CA VAL A 40 -0.60 -27.49 -2.75
C VAL A 40 0.25 -28.51 -3.52
N LEU A 41 1.56 -28.30 -3.60
CA LEU A 41 2.51 -29.20 -4.27
C LEU A 41 2.97 -30.38 -3.39
N GLY A 42 2.51 -30.48 -2.14
CA GLY A 42 2.93 -31.54 -1.22
C GLY A 42 4.43 -31.51 -0.92
N LEU A 43 5.04 -30.32 -0.84
CA LEU A 43 6.47 -30.15 -0.55
C LEU A 43 6.72 -30.10 0.96
N TRP A 44 7.64 -30.95 1.41
CA TRP A 44 8.03 -31.10 2.81
C TRP A 44 9.55 -31.08 2.94
N VAL A 45 10.03 -30.55 4.07
CA VAL A 45 11.43 -30.70 4.50
C VAL A 45 11.42 -31.53 5.78
N GLY A 46 11.76 -32.81 5.67
CA GLY A 46 11.57 -33.77 6.76
C GLY A 46 10.09 -33.82 7.17
N TYR A 47 9.79 -33.43 8.40
CA TYR A 47 8.43 -33.41 8.96
C TYR A 47 7.75 -32.04 8.93
N VAL A 48 8.40 -31.01 8.35
CA VAL A 48 7.87 -29.65 8.31
C VAL A 48 7.31 -29.34 6.92
N PRO A 49 6.04 -28.90 6.80
CA PRO A 49 5.50 -28.42 5.54
C PRO A 49 6.32 -27.22 5.06
N LEU A 50 6.86 -27.30 3.84
CA LEU A 50 7.81 -26.31 3.31
C LEU A 50 7.19 -24.91 3.18
N GLY A 51 5.85 -24.83 3.12
CA GLY A 51 5.08 -23.59 3.14
C GLY A 51 5.33 -22.72 4.38
N PHE A 52 5.48 -23.32 5.57
CA PHE A 52 5.69 -22.55 6.80
C PHE A 52 7.02 -21.76 6.80
N PRO A 53 8.20 -22.40 6.65
CA PRO A 53 9.46 -21.68 6.65
C PRO A 53 9.56 -20.69 5.48
N LEU A 54 9.03 -21.03 4.30
CA LEU A 54 9.01 -20.10 3.17
C LEU A 54 8.10 -18.89 3.42
N GLY A 55 6.88 -19.09 3.93
CA GLY A 55 5.97 -17.99 4.26
C GLY A 55 6.60 -17.03 5.26
N LEU A 56 7.20 -17.56 6.33
CA LEU A 56 7.89 -16.74 7.33
C LEU A 56 9.07 -15.96 6.73
N LEU A 57 9.92 -16.64 5.95
CA LEU A 57 11.09 -16.03 5.32
C LEU A 57 10.66 -14.89 4.37
N VAL A 58 9.67 -15.14 3.50
CA VAL A 58 9.14 -14.12 2.58
C VAL A 58 8.55 -12.94 3.34
N PHE A 59 7.80 -13.19 4.43
CA PHE A 59 7.25 -12.13 5.26
C PHE A 59 8.34 -11.23 5.84
N LEU A 60 9.38 -11.81 6.45
CA LEU A 60 10.48 -11.06 7.06
C LEU A 60 11.27 -10.25 6.02
N ILE A 61 11.58 -10.85 4.86
CA ILE A 61 12.27 -10.16 3.77
C ILE A 61 11.44 -8.98 3.28
N LEU A 62 10.15 -9.19 2.98
CA LEU A 62 9.30 -8.11 2.50
C LEU A 62 9.12 -7.02 3.55
N LEU A 63 8.94 -7.37 4.83
CA LEU A 63 8.86 -6.39 5.90
C LEU A 63 10.14 -5.56 6.00
N GLY A 64 11.32 -6.18 5.90
CA GLY A 64 12.61 -5.50 5.89
C GLY A 64 12.78 -4.58 4.69
N VAL A 65 12.49 -5.09 3.49
CA VAL A 65 12.56 -4.33 2.23
C VAL A 65 11.60 -3.14 2.25
N PHE A 66 10.37 -3.32 2.72
CA PHE A 66 9.41 -2.22 2.81
C PHE A 66 9.84 -1.17 3.83
N ASN A 67 10.40 -1.58 4.97
CA ASN A 67 10.95 -0.63 5.94
C ASN A 67 12.14 0.14 5.34
N TYR A 68 13.05 -0.53 4.65
CA TYR A 68 14.21 0.10 4.02
C TYR A 68 13.81 1.06 2.87
N LEU A 69 13.04 0.59 1.90
CA LEU A 69 12.69 1.35 0.69
C LEU A 69 11.73 2.51 0.97
N ARG A 70 10.90 2.43 2.02
CA ARG A 70 9.87 3.44 2.31
C ARG A 70 10.22 4.44 3.39
N LEU A 71 11.45 4.42 3.90
CA LEU A 71 11.90 5.46 4.84
C LEU A 71 11.68 6.88 4.25
N SER A 72 11.79 7.04 2.93
CA SER A 72 11.72 8.32 2.22
C SER A 72 10.53 8.49 1.26
N LYS A 73 9.60 7.52 1.18
CA LYS A 73 8.52 7.52 0.16
C LYS A 73 7.15 7.93 0.75
N PRO A 74 6.33 8.70 0.00
CA PRO A 74 4.99 9.08 0.44
C PRO A 74 4.03 7.89 0.50
N ALA A 75 2.89 8.06 1.15
CA ALA A 75 1.81 7.08 1.13
C ALA A 75 1.36 6.81 -0.33
N TYR A 76 0.86 5.60 -0.62
CA TYR A 76 0.41 5.15 -1.94
C TYR A 76 1.46 5.08 -3.06
N TRP A 77 2.74 5.40 -2.79
CA TRP A 77 3.80 5.40 -3.81
C TRP A 77 3.86 4.10 -4.63
N LEU A 78 3.80 2.94 -3.96
CA LEU A 78 3.94 1.65 -4.66
C LEU A 78 2.71 1.30 -5.50
N SER A 79 1.50 1.61 -5.02
CA SER A 79 0.28 1.41 -5.81
C SER A 79 0.34 2.27 -7.07
N GLN A 80 0.69 3.55 -6.94
CA GLN A 80 0.83 4.45 -8.08
C GLN A 80 1.92 4.00 -9.07
N LYS A 81 3.01 3.39 -8.57
CA LYS A 81 4.05 2.82 -9.44
C LYS A 81 3.54 1.62 -10.24
N PHE A 82 2.81 0.72 -9.61
CA PHE A 82 2.19 -0.39 -10.33
C PHE A 82 1.11 0.09 -11.30
N ASP A 83 0.26 1.02 -10.89
CA ASP A 83 -0.78 1.58 -11.76
C ASP A 83 -0.15 2.24 -12.99
N ALA A 84 0.91 3.03 -12.80
CA ALA A 84 1.66 3.64 -13.90
C ALA A 84 2.30 2.59 -14.83
N GLU A 85 2.84 1.51 -14.29
CA GLU A 85 3.45 0.43 -15.07
C GLU A 85 2.39 -0.37 -15.86
N ILE A 86 1.27 -0.72 -15.22
CA ILE A 86 0.13 -1.40 -15.85
C ILE A 86 -0.47 -0.53 -16.95
N ASP A 87 -0.57 0.77 -16.72
CA ASP A 87 -1.00 1.75 -17.71
C ASP A 87 0.09 2.09 -18.75
N ARG A 88 1.23 1.36 -18.77
CA ARG A 88 2.36 1.53 -19.71
C ARG A 88 2.88 2.97 -19.79
N TRP A 89 2.89 3.66 -18.67
CA TRP A 89 3.30 5.06 -18.59
C TRP A 89 2.55 5.96 -19.58
N ALA A 90 1.27 5.63 -19.87
CA ALA A 90 0.45 6.41 -20.79
C ALA A 90 0.48 7.89 -20.39
N ALA A 91 0.96 8.72 -21.32
CA ALA A 91 1.00 10.16 -21.13
C ALA A 91 -0.45 10.64 -20.96
N PHE A 92 -0.81 11.05 -19.75
CA PHE A 92 -2.14 11.54 -19.36
C PHE A 92 -3.28 10.52 -19.41
N ARG A 93 -3.52 9.87 -18.26
CA ARG A 93 -4.88 9.47 -17.88
C ARG A 93 -5.42 10.51 -16.89
N PRO A 94 -6.56 11.18 -17.15
CA PRO A 94 -7.20 11.99 -16.12
C PRO A 94 -7.49 11.09 -14.90
N PRO A 95 -7.39 11.63 -13.66
CA PRO A 95 -7.63 10.86 -12.46
C PRO A 95 -8.97 10.13 -12.59
N LEU A 96 -8.94 8.80 -12.40
CA LEU A 96 -10.15 7.97 -12.46
C LEU A 96 -11.18 8.60 -11.51
N ARG A 97 -12.38 8.86 -12.06
CA ARG A 97 -13.46 9.63 -11.43
C ARG A 97 -13.61 9.29 -9.94
N GLY A 98 -13.21 10.19 -9.04
CA GLY A 98 -13.52 10.10 -7.60
C GLY A 98 -12.46 10.61 -6.64
N ASP A 99 -11.17 10.47 -6.96
CA ASP A 99 -10.11 10.58 -5.93
C ASP A 99 -9.54 11.99 -5.71
N LEU A 100 -9.86 12.93 -6.59
CA LEU A 100 -9.53 14.34 -6.40
C LEU A 100 -10.82 15.14 -6.54
N LYS A 101 -11.57 15.30 -5.43
CA LYS A 101 -12.46 16.45 -5.36
C LYS A 101 -11.56 17.69 -5.38
N PRO A 102 -11.56 18.52 -6.45
CA PRO A 102 -10.90 19.81 -6.34
C PRO A 102 -11.52 20.51 -5.14
N THR A 103 -10.69 20.91 -4.18
CA THR A 103 -11.14 21.82 -3.13
C THR A 103 -11.45 23.13 -3.84
N VAL A 104 -12.70 23.30 -4.24
CA VAL A 104 -13.18 24.56 -4.83
C VAL A 104 -13.15 25.58 -3.71
N TRP A 105 -12.04 26.31 -3.59
CA TRP A 105 -11.98 27.52 -2.80
C TRP A 105 -12.82 28.57 -3.53
N LYS A 106 -14.14 28.56 -3.32
CA LYS A 106 -14.97 29.70 -3.70
C LYS A 106 -14.51 30.87 -2.83
N ALA A 107 -13.74 31.79 -3.41
CA ALA A 107 -13.56 33.10 -2.83
C ALA A 107 -14.94 33.77 -2.73
N PRO A 108 -15.31 34.38 -1.60
CA PRO A 108 -16.58 35.10 -1.51
C PRO A 108 -16.52 36.28 -2.49
N ASN A 109 -17.51 36.36 -3.38
CA ASN A 109 -17.75 37.57 -4.17
C ASN A 109 -17.95 38.73 -3.19
N ARG A 110 -16.98 39.65 -3.15
CA ARG A 110 -17.19 40.95 -2.52
C ARG A 110 -18.08 41.75 -3.47
N LYS A 111 -19.33 41.98 -3.04
CA LYS A 111 -20.15 43.08 -3.54
C LYS A 111 -19.85 44.31 -2.70
#